data_AF-A0A850BKS7-F1
#
_entry.id   AF-A0A850BKS7-F1
#
_cell.length_a   1.000
_cell.length_b   1.000
_cell.length_c   1.000
_cell.angle_alpha   90.00
_cell.angle_beta   90.00
_cell.angle_gamma   90.00
#
_symmetry.space_group_name_H-M   'P 1'
#
loop_
_entity.id
_entity.type
_entity.pdbx_description
1 polymer ?
#
loop_
_entity_poly.entity_id
_entity_poly.type
_entity_poly.pdbx_seq_one_letter_code
_entity_poly.pdbx_strand_id
1 'polypeptide(L)'
;MLLRKSLPQALAAAVLALPLACGSPGAASGDPADSPAGANNANANANAKNADGAGEAKKTAENETTAAETNAQNPPAAEAAAPPPEPTEPAPEPITEAEGKELQKKCGPLQKAMMRHKGNDPSKILEETLKKPPKMPAADLERCTELLTRSIKLYLAAAIEVEAKLTLTRLVKGMVAAYQDKRALCPGTEKPVPADLARLKSEPYESTAADWDTPAFKCLGFSMEGQNQRFQYEVRTDPGGKKFTVIARGFPHKNGPVVEIAQVGSITEKGIEVAPPTKR
;
A
#
# COMPACT_ATOMS: atom_id res chain seq x y z
N MET A 1 -33.20 -25.38 5.42
CA MET A 1 -33.40 -24.06 4.79
C MET A 1 -32.04 -23.39 4.62
N LEU A 2 -31.47 -23.47 3.42
CA LEU A 2 -30.15 -22.93 3.07
C LEU A 2 -30.32 -21.51 2.50
N LEU A 3 -30.03 -20.48 3.29
CA LEU A 3 -29.91 -19.11 2.77
C LEU A 3 -28.53 -18.93 2.15
N ARG A 4 -28.44 -19.08 0.82
CA ARG A 4 -27.35 -18.52 0.01
C ARG A 4 -27.52 -17.00 -0.03
N LYS A 5 -26.77 -16.27 0.81
CA LYS A 5 -26.65 -14.82 0.70
C LYS A 5 -25.82 -14.49 -0.54
N SER A 6 -26.51 -13.88 -1.51
CA SER A 6 -25.94 -13.13 -2.63
C SER A 6 -24.90 -12.11 -2.13
N LEU A 7 -23.67 -12.23 -2.61
CA LEU A 7 -22.65 -11.19 -2.51
C LEU A 7 -22.90 -10.15 -3.63
N PRO A 8 -22.92 -8.84 -3.35
CA PRO A 8 -23.04 -7.85 -4.41
C PRO A 8 -21.75 -7.77 -5.23
N GLN A 9 -21.82 -8.24 -6.48
CA GLN A 9 -20.91 -7.89 -7.57
C GLN A 9 -21.09 -6.41 -7.91
N ALA A 10 -20.42 -5.52 -7.18
CA ALA A 10 -20.42 -4.10 -7.50
C ALA A 10 -19.06 -3.48 -7.14
N LEU A 11 -17.99 -3.98 -7.76
CA LEU A 11 -16.67 -3.33 -7.88
C LEU A 11 -15.81 -4.12 -8.88
N ALA A 12 -16.37 -4.34 -10.06
CA ALA A 12 -15.66 -4.86 -11.22
C ALA A 12 -16.29 -4.23 -12.47
N ALA A 13 -16.17 -2.91 -12.60
CA ALA A 13 -16.60 -2.21 -13.81
C ALA A 13 -15.50 -1.24 -14.23
N ALA A 14 -14.90 -1.57 -15.38
CA ALA A 14 -13.95 -0.78 -16.16
C ALA A 14 -12.52 -0.64 -15.64
N VAL A 15 -11.90 -1.75 -15.22
CA VAL A 15 -10.51 -1.98 -15.68
C VAL A 15 -10.63 -2.36 -17.15
N LEU A 16 -9.95 -1.61 -18.03
CA LEU A 16 -9.79 -1.90 -19.45
C LEU A 16 -9.44 -3.39 -19.66
N ALA A 17 -10.46 -4.21 -19.95
CA ALA A 17 -10.26 -5.53 -20.51
C ALA A 17 -9.85 -5.35 -21.97
N LEU A 18 -8.54 -5.26 -22.23
CA LEU A 18 -8.03 -5.61 -23.56
C LEU A 18 -8.32 -7.10 -23.78
N PRO A 19 -8.95 -7.51 -24.89
CA PRO A 19 -9.06 -8.92 -25.23
C PRO A 19 -7.68 -9.41 -25.68
N LEU A 20 -6.95 -10.11 -24.81
CA LEU A 20 -5.91 -11.05 -25.25
C LEU A 20 -6.61 -12.25 -25.89
N ALA A 21 -6.78 -12.19 -27.20
CA ALA A 21 -7.15 -13.35 -28.01
C ALA A 21 -5.92 -14.26 -28.16
N CYS A 22 -5.72 -15.18 -27.21
CA CYS A 22 -4.89 -16.36 -27.45
C CYS A 22 -5.74 -17.39 -28.22
N GLY A 23 -5.54 -17.45 -29.53
CA GLY A 23 -5.97 -18.59 -30.33
C GLY A 23 -5.02 -19.77 -30.09
N SER A 24 -5.54 -20.86 -29.53
CA SER A 24 -4.86 -22.16 -29.53
C SER A 24 -5.37 -23.00 -30.69
N PRO A 25 -4.52 -23.49 -31.61
CA PRO A 25 -4.85 -24.62 -32.45
C PRO A 25 -4.33 -25.93 -31.84
N GLY A 26 -5.21 -26.93 -31.85
CA GLY A 26 -4.87 -28.28 -32.27
C GLY A 26 -4.12 -29.19 -31.29
N ALA A 27 -4.88 -30.10 -30.69
CA ALA A 27 -4.38 -31.31 -30.05
C ALA A 27 -3.78 -32.29 -31.08
N ALA A 28 -2.63 -32.87 -30.76
CA ALA A 28 -2.17 -34.15 -31.32
C ALA A 28 -1.41 -34.92 -30.22
N SER A 29 -1.85 -36.16 -30.03
CA SER A 29 -1.47 -37.13 -29.01
C SER A 29 -0.12 -37.79 -29.31
N GLY A 30 0.70 -38.01 -28.28
CA GLY A 30 1.88 -38.87 -28.34
C GLY A 30 2.63 -38.94 -27.00
N ASP A 31 2.51 -40.08 -26.31
CA ASP A 31 3.34 -40.53 -25.18
C ASP A 31 4.43 -41.51 -25.69
N PRO A 32 5.41 -41.97 -24.87
CA PRO A 32 6.41 -41.19 -24.14
C PRO A 32 7.84 -41.73 -24.43
N ALA A 33 8.89 -40.94 -24.16
CA ALA A 33 10.24 -41.47 -24.08
C ALA A 33 11.07 -40.75 -23.00
N ASP A 34 11.82 -41.58 -22.29
CA ASP A 34 12.82 -41.40 -21.24
C ASP A 34 13.55 -40.05 -21.02
N SER A 35 13.75 -39.83 -19.72
CA SER A 35 14.66 -38.95 -18.94
C SER A 35 16.02 -38.56 -19.58
N PRO A 36 16.70 -37.46 -19.14
CA PRO A 36 17.10 -37.25 -17.74
C PRO A 36 17.22 -35.80 -17.20
N ALA A 37 17.35 -35.76 -15.86
CA ALA A 37 18.04 -34.80 -14.98
C ALA A 37 18.45 -33.40 -15.52
N GLY A 38 18.04 -32.34 -14.82
CA GLY A 38 18.67 -31.03 -15.00
C GLY A 38 18.06 -29.86 -14.22
N ALA A 39 18.70 -29.54 -13.11
CA ALA A 39 18.91 -28.20 -12.55
C ALA A 39 17.72 -27.31 -12.11
N ASN A 40 17.66 -27.16 -10.79
CA ASN A 40 17.11 -26.01 -10.05
C ASN A 40 17.57 -24.67 -10.63
N ASN A 41 16.69 -23.67 -10.68
CA ASN A 41 17.09 -22.27 -10.81
C ASN A 41 16.30 -21.39 -9.85
N ALA A 42 16.82 -21.26 -8.64
CA ALA A 42 16.47 -20.23 -7.68
C ALA A 42 17.36 -19.02 -7.96
N ASN A 43 16.78 -17.92 -8.46
CA ASN A 43 17.52 -16.69 -8.65
C ASN A 43 17.42 -15.83 -7.38
N ALA A 44 18.37 -16.06 -6.47
CA ALA A 44 18.71 -15.15 -5.38
C ALA A 44 19.88 -14.28 -5.85
N ASN A 45 19.64 -12.98 -6.03
CA ASN A 45 20.73 -12.04 -6.29
C ASN A 45 21.20 -11.46 -4.94
N ALA A 46 22.20 -12.11 -4.36
CA ALA A 46 23.04 -11.56 -3.31
C ALA A 46 24.20 -10.82 -3.97
N ASN A 47 24.42 -9.56 -3.59
CA ASN A 47 25.69 -8.89 -3.85
C ASN A 47 26.28 -8.46 -2.50
N ALA A 48 27.28 -9.22 -2.07
CA ALA A 48 28.12 -8.91 -0.94
C ALA A 48 29.41 -8.25 -1.45
N LYS A 49 29.85 -7.20 -0.77
CA LYS A 49 31.28 -6.86 -0.70
C LYS A 49 31.62 -6.53 0.75
N ASN A 50 32.15 -7.54 1.42
CA ASN A 50 32.94 -7.40 2.64
C ASN A 50 34.31 -6.81 2.27
N ALA A 51 34.80 -5.91 3.11
CA ALA A 51 36.21 -5.60 3.23
C ALA A 51 36.61 -5.87 4.69
N ASP A 52 37.52 -6.81 4.84
CA ASP A 52 38.26 -7.11 6.07
C ASP A 52 39.07 -5.90 6.54
N GLY A 53 39.09 -5.70 7.86
CA GLY A 53 39.95 -4.75 8.55
C GLY A 53 40.21 -5.23 9.96
N ALA A 54 41.24 -6.07 10.12
CA ALA A 54 41.78 -6.50 11.40
C ALA A 54 42.50 -5.33 12.09
N GLY A 55 42.29 -5.16 13.40
CA GLY A 55 42.95 -4.14 14.21
C GLY A 55 42.82 -4.42 15.70
N GLU A 56 43.86 -5.07 16.22
CA GLU A 56 44.43 -5.08 17.57
C GLU A 56 43.66 -4.59 18.81
N ALA A 57 43.80 -5.40 19.86
CA ALA A 57 43.40 -5.15 21.23
C ALA A 57 44.20 -4.03 21.91
N LYS A 58 43.53 -3.22 22.74
CA LYS A 58 44.18 -2.56 23.89
C LYS A 58 43.24 -2.44 25.09
N LYS A 59 43.76 -2.97 26.19
CA LYS A 59 43.24 -3.04 27.57
C LYS A 59 43.60 -1.77 28.33
N THR A 60 42.64 -1.05 28.91
CA THR A 60 42.82 -0.08 30.04
C THR A 60 41.42 0.32 30.52
N ALA A 61 40.98 -0.18 31.68
CA ALA A 61 41.12 0.39 33.02
C ALA A 61 39.85 1.12 33.47
N GLU A 62 39.39 0.70 34.65
CA GLU A 62 38.35 1.30 35.46
C GLU A 62 38.60 2.80 35.67
N ASN A 63 37.56 3.61 35.56
CA ASN A 63 37.49 4.84 36.32
C ASN A 63 36.03 5.14 36.69
N GLU A 64 35.72 4.81 37.94
CA GLU A 64 34.52 5.20 38.65
C GLU A 64 34.61 6.71 38.90
N THR A 65 33.70 7.50 38.33
CA THR A 65 33.57 8.91 38.68
C THR A 65 32.10 9.26 38.81
N THR A 66 31.68 9.29 40.06
CA THR A 66 30.45 9.86 40.58
C THR A 66 30.47 11.36 40.29
N ALA A 67 29.66 11.82 39.34
CA ALA A 67 29.39 13.24 39.12
C ALA A 67 27.88 13.48 39.24
N ALA A 68 27.51 14.31 40.21
CA ALA A 68 26.16 14.77 40.47
C ALA A 68 25.67 15.60 39.27
N GLU A 69 24.66 15.09 38.56
CA GLU A 69 24.04 15.81 37.46
C GLU A 69 22.99 16.77 38.00
N THR A 70 23.25 18.06 37.77
CA THR A 70 22.46 19.19 38.20
C THR A 70 21.19 19.22 37.35
N ASN A 71 20.04 19.06 38.01
CA ASN A 71 18.72 19.13 37.41
C ASN A 71 18.42 20.56 36.93
N ALA A 72 18.85 20.89 35.71
CA ALA A 72 18.50 22.13 35.03
C ALA A 72 17.14 21.95 34.34
N GLN A 73 16.10 22.45 35.00
CA GLN A 73 14.76 22.63 34.43
C GLN A 73 14.85 23.55 33.20
N ASN A 74 14.84 22.95 32.00
CA ASN A 74 14.57 23.69 30.77
C ASN A 74 13.16 24.30 30.88
N PRO A 75 12.98 25.60 30.58
CA PRO A 75 11.65 26.21 30.54
C PRO A 75 10.81 25.52 29.45
N PRO A 76 9.49 25.35 29.67
CA PRO A 76 8.59 24.73 28.69
C PRO A 76 8.67 25.52 27.38
N ALA A 77 9.08 24.83 26.31
CA ALA A 77 9.06 25.36 24.97
C ALA A 77 7.65 25.87 24.69
N ALA A 78 7.51 27.17 24.42
CA ALA A 78 6.25 27.79 24.06
C ALA A 78 5.67 27.02 22.87
N GLU A 79 4.55 26.34 23.10
CA GLU A 79 3.78 25.61 22.11
C GLU A 79 3.33 26.61 21.05
N ALA A 80 4.08 26.66 19.93
CA ALA A 80 3.73 27.49 18.80
C ALA A 80 2.33 27.09 18.35
N ALA A 81 1.41 28.06 18.34
CA ALA A 81 0.01 27.83 17.97
C ALA A 81 -0.05 27.05 16.64
N ALA A 82 -0.66 25.88 16.69
CA ALA A 82 -0.78 25.02 15.52
C ALA A 82 -1.46 25.80 14.36
N PRO A 83 -0.96 25.67 13.13
CA PRO A 83 -1.58 26.31 11.97
C PRO A 83 -3.06 25.89 11.88
N PRO A 84 -3.95 26.77 11.41
CA PRO A 84 -5.36 26.46 11.27
C PRO A 84 -5.54 25.20 10.40
N PRO A 85 -6.48 24.31 10.75
CA PRO A 85 -6.67 23.06 10.03
C PRO A 85 -7.02 23.34 8.57
N GLU A 86 -6.21 22.82 7.64
CA GLU A 86 -6.51 22.94 6.22
C GLU A 86 -7.87 22.30 5.90
N PRO A 87 -8.71 22.96 5.09
CA PRO A 87 -10.01 22.42 4.68
C PRO A 87 -9.88 21.02 4.07
N THR A 88 -10.68 20.08 4.58
CA THR A 88 -10.75 18.71 4.04
C THR A 88 -11.53 18.73 2.73
N GLU A 89 -10.95 18.20 1.65
CA GLU A 89 -11.65 18.01 0.38
C GLU A 89 -12.63 16.83 0.55
N PRO A 90 -13.91 16.95 0.14
CA PRO A 90 -14.83 15.83 0.18
C PRO A 90 -14.34 14.72 -0.75
N ALA A 91 -14.65 13.47 -0.39
CA ALA A 91 -14.33 12.34 -1.25
C ALA A 91 -14.98 12.51 -2.64
N PRO A 92 -14.27 12.19 -3.73
CA PRO A 92 -14.82 12.33 -5.07
C PRO A 92 -16.05 11.42 -5.23
N GLU A 93 -17.12 11.99 -5.78
CA GLU A 93 -18.34 11.23 -6.04
C GLU A 93 -18.09 10.12 -7.08
N PRO A 94 -18.63 8.91 -6.88
CA PRO A 94 -18.54 7.85 -7.87
C PRO A 94 -19.10 8.26 -9.24
N ILE A 95 -18.44 7.82 -10.32
CA ILE A 95 -18.99 7.96 -11.68
C ILE A 95 -20.23 7.07 -11.79
N THR A 96 -21.37 7.67 -12.12
CA THR A 96 -22.61 6.92 -12.35
C THR A 96 -22.55 6.12 -13.64
N GLU A 97 -23.43 5.13 -13.82
CA GLU A 97 -23.48 4.35 -15.06
C GLU A 97 -23.78 5.23 -16.30
N ALA A 98 -24.65 6.24 -16.14
CA ALA A 98 -24.98 7.18 -17.21
C ALA A 98 -23.75 8.01 -17.62
N GLU A 99 -22.99 8.51 -16.64
CA GLU A 99 -21.77 9.26 -16.88
C GLU A 99 -20.64 8.39 -17.44
N GLY A 100 -20.56 7.12 -17.02
CA GLY A 100 -19.64 6.16 -17.61
C GLY A 100 -19.92 5.94 -19.11
N LYS A 101 -21.20 5.82 -19.48
CA LYS A 101 -21.62 5.76 -20.89
C LYS A 101 -21.36 7.08 -21.62
N GLU A 102 -21.53 8.22 -20.96
CA GLU A 102 -21.20 9.53 -21.53
C GLU A 102 -19.70 9.68 -21.82
N LEU A 103 -18.85 9.34 -20.85
CA LEU A 103 -17.39 9.32 -20.98
C LEU A 103 -16.95 8.49 -22.19
N GLN A 104 -17.49 7.28 -22.33
CA GLN A 104 -17.15 6.39 -23.45
C GLN A 104 -17.60 6.95 -24.81
N LYS A 105 -18.78 7.55 -24.88
CA LYS A 105 -19.38 8.01 -26.15
C LYS A 105 -18.86 9.37 -26.61
N LYS A 106 -18.78 10.34 -25.71
CA LYS A 106 -18.48 11.74 -26.05
C LYS A 106 -17.02 12.12 -25.82
N CYS A 107 -16.35 11.50 -24.85
CA CYS A 107 -15.01 11.93 -24.42
C CYS A 107 -13.87 11.17 -25.11
N GLY A 108 -14.19 10.30 -26.08
CA GLY A 108 -13.21 9.54 -26.87
C GLY A 108 -12.11 10.41 -27.52
N PRO A 109 -12.41 11.57 -28.14
CA PRO A 109 -11.38 12.46 -28.67
C PRO A 109 -10.39 12.95 -27.61
N LEU A 110 -10.87 13.31 -26.41
CA LEU A 110 -10.05 13.78 -25.30
C LEU A 110 -9.22 12.65 -24.68
N GLN A 111 -9.81 11.47 -24.46
CA GLN A 111 -9.09 10.28 -24.01
C GLN A 111 -8.00 9.86 -25.00
N LYS A 112 -8.28 9.90 -26.31
CA LYS A 112 -7.29 9.60 -27.35
C LYS A 112 -6.15 10.61 -27.38
N ALA A 113 -6.43 11.89 -27.09
CA ALA A 113 -5.41 12.91 -26.96
C ALA A 113 -4.52 12.65 -25.73
N MET A 114 -5.12 12.34 -24.58
CA MET A 114 -4.40 11.95 -23.36
C MET A 114 -3.42 10.80 -23.59
N MET A 115 -3.84 9.74 -24.28
CA MET A 115 -2.99 8.58 -24.59
C MET A 115 -1.77 8.89 -25.47
N ARG A 116 -1.69 10.08 -26.09
CA ARG A 116 -0.51 10.51 -26.87
C ARG A 116 0.57 11.15 -26.01
N HIS A 117 0.24 11.59 -24.80
CA HIS A 117 1.21 12.12 -23.85
C HIS A 117 1.95 10.96 -23.17
N LYS A 118 3.26 11.15 -22.93
CA LYS A 118 4.06 10.20 -22.15
C LYS A 118 4.01 10.58 -20.67
N GLY A 119 3.93 9.59 -19.80
CA GLY A 119 3.95 9.79 -18.36
C GLY A 119 3.15 8.71 -17.63
N ASN A 120 3.30 8.67 -16.30
CA ASN A 120 2.58 7.73 -15.43
C ASN A 120 1.54 8.44 -14.55
N ASP A 121 1.46 9.77 -14.62
CA ASP A 121 0.53 10.58 -13.84
C ASP A 121 -0.65 11.02 -14.72
N PRO A 122 -1.82 10.39 -14.59
CA PRO A 122 -2.98 10.70 -15.42
C PRO A 122 -3.49 12.14 -15.23
N SER A 123 -3.30 12.75 -14.06
CA SER A 123 -3.71 14.13 -13.80
C SER A 123 -2.86 15.10 -14.61
N LYS A 124 -1.53 14.94 -14.57
CA LYS A 124 -0.60 15.74 -15.39
C LYS A 124 -0.82 15.52 -16.88
N ILE A 125 -1.12 14.29 -17.29
CA ILE A 125 -1.46 13.99 -18.69
C ILE A 125 -2.71 14.76 -19.12
N LEU A 126 -3.76 14.80 -18.29
CA LEU A 126 -4.96 15.58 -18.60
C LEU A 126 -4.62 17.07 -18.70
N GLU A 127 -3.88 17.63 -17.74
CA GLU A 127 -3.44 19.04 -17.76
C GLU A 127 -2.67 19.39 -19.05
N GLU A 128 -1.70 18.57 -19.45
CA GLU A 128 -0.94 18.77 -20.69
C GLU A 128 -1.82 18.65 -21.94
N THR A 129 -2.79 17.74 -21.93
CA THR A 129 -3.75 17.56 -23.02
C THR A 129 -4.62 18.82 -23.19
N LEU A 130 -5.04 19.43 -22.08
CA LEU A 130 -5.89 20.62 -22.08
C LEU A 130 -5.18 21.88 -22.57
N LYS A 131 -3.83 21.91 -22.61
CA LYS A 131 -3.08 22.99 -23.27
C LYS A 131 -3.26 22.98 -24.79
N LYS A 132 -3.56 21.82 -25.39
CA LYS A 132 -3.84 21.63 -26.83
C LYS A 132 -5.04 20.69 -27.01
N PRO A 133 -6.24 21.15 -26.64
CA PRO A 133 -7.40 20.28 -26.59
C PRO A 133 -7.76 19.76 -27.99
N PRO A 134 -8.33 18.55 -28.10
CA PRO A 134 -8.79 18.03 -29.38
C PRO A 134 -9.93 18.90 -29.94
N LYS A 135 -10.15 18.80 -31.26
CA LYS A 135 -11.27 19.49 -31.91
C LYS A 135 -12.60 18.80 -31.53
N MET A 136 -13.33 19.39 -30.59
CA MET A 136 -14.65 18.97 -30.13
C MET A 136 -15.48 20.18 -29.69
N PRO A 137 -16.81 20.07 -29.53
CA PRO A 137 -17.64 21.17 -29.04
C PRO A 137 -17.17 21.63 -27.64
N ALA A 138 -17.21 22.95 -27.40
CA ALA A 138 -16.73 23.53 -26.14
C ALA A 138 -17.48 22.98 -24.90
N ALA A 139 -18.80 22.84 -25.01
CA ALA A 139 -19.63 22.26 -23.95
C ALA A 139 -19.25 20.79 -23.65
N ASP A 140 -18.95 20.00 -24.68
CA ASP A 140 -18.50 18.62 -24.49
C ASP A 140 -17.08 18.57 -23.90
N LEU A 141 -16.19 19.50 -24.28
CA LEU A 141 -14.83 19.57 -23.74
C LEU A 141 -14.85 19.83 -22.22
N GLU A 142 -15.65 20.81 -21.78
CA GLU A 142 -15.83 21.13 -20.37
C GLU A 142 -16.37 19.93 -19.59
N ARG A 143 -17.49 19.34 -20.06
CA ARG A 143 -18.11 18.18 -19.43
C ARG A 143 -17.18 16.97 -19.36
N CYS A 144 -16.46 16.70 -20.46
CA CYS A 144 -15.51 15.60 -20.50
C CYS A 144 -14.31 15.83 -19.58
N THR A 145 -13.85 17.08 -19.44
CA THR A 145 -12.76 17.43 -18.53
C THR A 145 -13.16 17.20 -17.08
N GLU A 146 -14.35 17.63 -16.69
CA GLU A 146 -14.92 17.40 -15.36
C GLU A 146 -15.02 15.89 -15.05
N LEU A 147 -15.66 15.13 -15.94
CA LEU A 147 -15.87 13.69 -15.75
C LEU A 147 -14.54 12.92 -15.71
N LEU A 148 -13.58 13.25 -16.58
CA LEU A 148 -12.26 12.62 -16.58
C LEU A 148 -11.47 12.99 -15.33
N THR A 149 -11.50 14.25 -14.89
CA THR A 149 -10.83 14.68 -13.65
C THR A 149 -11.34 13.87 -12.45
N ARG A 150 -12.67 13.75 -12.30
CA ARG A 150 -13.28 12.96 -11.23
C ARG A 150 -12.96 11.47 -11.36
N SER A 151 -13.02 10.91 -12.57
CA SER A 151 -12.66 9.52 -12.84
C SER A 151 -11.20 9.22 -12.50
N ILE A 152 -10.27 10.12 -12.83
CA ILE A 152 -8.84 10.01 -12.50
C ILE A 152 -8.65 10.05 -10.97
N LYS A 153 -9.28 10.99 -10.26
CA LYS A 153 -9.22 11.06 -8.79
C LYS A 153 -9.69 9.75 -8.15
N LEU A 154 -10.81 9.20 -8.60
CA LEU A 154 -11.33 7.91 -8.13
C LEU A 154 -10.37 6.75 -8.42
N TYR A 155 -9.81 6.70 -9.63
CA TYR A 155 -8.85 5.68 -10.04
C TYR A 155 -7.60 5.71 -9.16
N LEU A 156 -7.01 6.90 -8.95
CA LEU A 156 -5.83 7.07 -8.11
C LEU A 156 -6.13 6.67 -6.66
N ALA A 157 -7.26 7.10 -6.11
CA ALA A 157 -7.68 6.68 -4.78
C ALA A 157 -7.82 5.16 -4.65
N ALA A 158 -8.46 4.52 -5.62
CA ALA A 158 -8.61 3.06 -5.64
C ALA A 158 -7.26 2.34 -5.76
N ALA A 159 -6.34 2.84 -6.61
CA ALA A 159 -4.99 2.29 -6.75
C ALA A 159 -4.21 2.36 -5.43
N ILE A 160 -4.27 3.51 -4.75
CA ILE A 160 -3.65 3.73 -3.44
C ILE A 160 -4.24 2.76 -2.39
N GLU A 161 -5.56 2.56 -2.37
CA GLU A 161 -6.18 1.56 -1.50
C GLU A 161 -5.76 0.11 -1.82
N VAL A 162 -5.52 -0.22 -3.10
CA VAL A 162 -5.00 -1.54 -3.50
C VAL A 162 -3.58 -1.76 -2.98
N GLU A 163 -2.71 -0.74 -3.04
CA GLU A 163 -1.37 -0.80 -2.44
C GLU A 163 -1.45 -1.15 -0.95
N ALA A 164 -2.35 -0.49 -0.20
CA ALA A 164 -2.57 -0.81 1.21
C ALA A 164 -2.98 -2.26 1.43
N LYS A 165 -3.95 -2.78 0.65
CA LYS A 165 -4.42 -4.18 0.76
C LYS A 165 -3.31 -5.19 0.47
N LEU A 166 -2.45 -4.90 -0.51
CA LEU A 166 -1.29 -5.73 -0.82
C LEU A 166 -0.28 -5.73 0.34
N THR A 167 -0.01 -4.57 0.94
CA THR A 167 0.87 -4.47 2.11
C THR A 167 0.29 -5.20 3.33
N LEU A 168 -1.01 -5.05 3.62
CA LEU A 168 -1.69 -5.82 4.65
C LEU A 168 -1.51 -7.33 4.43
N THR A 169 -1.70 -7.80 3.19
CA THR A 169 -1.50 -9.20 2.83
C THR A 169 -0.06 -9.67 3.09
N ARG A 170 0.95 -8.83 2.85
CA ARG A 170 2.36 -9.15 3.17
C ARG A 170 2.58 -9.28 4.69
N LEU A 171 2.05 -8.36 5.48
CA LEU A 171 2.12 -8.42 6.95
C LEU A 171 1.42 -9.67 7.50
N VAL A 172 0.23 -10.01 6.97
CA VAL A 172 -0.46 -11.26 7.34
C VAL A 172 0.38 -12.49 7.00
N LYS A 173 1.04 -12.54 5.84
CA LYS A 173 1.94 -13.65 5.49
C LYS A 173 3.10 -13.77 6.47
N GLY A 174 3.67 -12.65 6.92
CA GLY A 174 4.68 -12.63 7.98
C GLY A 174 4.15 -13.23 9.29
N MET A 175 2.91 -12.88 9.67
CA MET A 175 2.25 -13.43 10.87
C MET A 175 2.04 -14.96 10.75
N VAL A 176 1.60 -15.43 9.57
CA VAL A 176 1.41 -16.86 9.30
C VAL A 176 2.75 -17.61 9.36
N ALA A 177 3.80 -17.07 8.77
CA ALA A 177 5.14 -17.67 8.82
C ALA A 177 5.67 -17.75 10.25
N ALA A 178 5.55 -16.67 11.04
CA ALA A 178 5.97 -16.65 12.44
C ALA A 178 5.21 -17.69 13.28
N TYR A 179 3.91 -17.88 13.05
CA TYR A 179 3.13 -18.90 13.73
C TYR A 179 3.51 -20.32 13.32
N GLN A 180 3.83 -20.55 12.05
CA GLN A 180 4.27 -21.87 11.58
C GLN A 180 5.60 -22.28 12.20
N ASP A 181 6.54 -21.33 12.33
CA ASP A 181 7.87 -21.53 12.90
C ASP A 181 7.82 -21.67 14.44
N LYS A 182 7.19 -20.71 15.13
CA LYS A 182 7.30 -20.56 16.59
C LYS A 182 6.05 -21.00 17.35
N ARG A 183 4.97 -21.37 16.64
CA ARG A 183 3.64 -21.64 17.22
C ARG A 183 3.07 -20.49 18.05
N ALA A 184 3.51 -19.26 17.78
CA ALA A 184 3.08 -18.04 18.44
C ALA A 184 2.87 -16.90 17.44
N LEU A 185 1.91 -16.02 17.70
CA LEU A 185 1.73 -14.79 16.93
C LEU A 185 2.82 -13.78 17.31
N CYS A 186 3.19 -12.91 16.37
CA CYS A 186 4.03 -11.76 16.66
C CYS A 186 3.33 -10.79 17.62
N PRO A 187 4.10 -10.07 18.47
CA PRO A 187 3.52 -9.05 19.33
C PRO A 187 2.89 -7.94 18.48
N GLY A 188 1.94 -7.22 19.07
CA GLY A 188 1.42 -6.00 18.47
C GLY A 188 2.50 -4.92 18.39
N THR A 189 2.36 -3.99 17.45
CA THR A 189 3.23 -2.83 17.32
C THR A 189 3.04 -1.87 18.48
N GLU A 190 4.13 -1.35 19.05
CA GLU A 190 4.09 -0.31 20.10
C GLU A 190 3.53 1.02 19.59
N LYS A 191 3.92 1.37 18.36
CA LYS A 191 3.45 2.54 17.62
C LYS A 191 3.26 2.15 16.16
N PRO A 192 2.30 2.78 15.46
CA PRO A 192 2.16 2.55 14.03
C PRO A 192 3.31 3.20 13.24
N VAL A 193 3.48 2.82 11.97
CA VAL A 193 4.54 3.34 11.09
C VAL A 193 3.93 3.99 9.84
N PRO A 194 4.09 5.30 9.61
CA PRO A 194 4.79 6.24 10.48
C PRO A 194 3.99 6.51 11.76
N ALA A 195 4.64 7.00 12.81
CA ALA A 195 3.96 7.27 14.09
C ALA A 195 2.89 8.37 13.96
N ASP A 196 3.17 9.39 13.15
CA ASP A 196 2.27 10.50 12.90
C ASP A 196 1.55 10.32 11.55
N LEU A 197 0.23 10.12 11.61
CA LEU A 197 -0.63 9.98 10.44
C LEU A 197 -0.66 11.27 9.61
N ALA A 198 -0.54 12.45 10.23
CA ALA A 198 -0.68 13.74 9.54
C ALA A 198 0.39 13.95 8.45
N ARG A 199 1.56 13.31 8.59
CA ARG A 199 2.64 13.33 7.59
C ARG A 199 2.21 12.76 6.23
N LEU A 200 1.18 11.91 6.20
CA LEU A 200 0.69 11.28 4.98
C LEU A 200 -0.37 12.11 4.25
N LYS A 201 -0.79 13.26 4.79
CA LYS A 201 -1.90 14.06 4.23
C LYS A 201 -1.53 14.72 2.89
N SER A 202 -0.27 15.17 2.77
CA SER A 202 0.21 15.93 1.62
C SER A 202 1.05 15.09 0.66
N GLU A 203 1.96 14.28 1.18
CA GLU A 203 2.97 13.55 0.41
C GLU A 203 3.18 12.13 0.95
N PRO A 204 3.66 11.18 0.11
CA PRO A 204 4.12 9.89 0.61
C PRO A 204 5.26 10.07 1.62
N TYR A 205 5.23 9.27 2.67
CA TYR A 205 6.31 9.24 3.66
C TYR A 205 7.39 8.26 3.22
N GLU A 206 8.65 8.68 3.18
CA GLU A 206 9.77 7.76 2.99
C GLU A 206 10.17 7.17 4.35
N SER A 207 10.02 5.86 4.51
CA SER A 207 10.31 5.21 5.80
C SER A 207 11.79 4.89 6.00
N THR A 208 12.24 4.95 7.25
CA THR A 208 13.62 4.69 7.66
C THR A 208 13.75 3.30 8.29
N ALA A 209 14.98 2.77 8.39
CA ALA A 209 15.23 1.51 9.12
C ALA A 209 14.67 1.54 10.55
N ALA A 210 14.84 2.67 11.25
CA ALA A 210 14.42 2.85 12.63
C ALA A 210 12.88 2.77 12.81
N ASP A 211 12.11 3.12 11.78
CA ASP A 211 10.66 2.97 11.83
C ASP A 211 10.23 1.50 11.97
N TRP A 212 10.99 0.58 11.36
CA TRP A 212 10.69 -0.84 11.32
C TRP A 212 11.42 -1.65 12.40
N ASP A 213 12.29 -1.01 13.20
CA ASP A 213 13.14 -1.67 14.20
C ASP A 213 12.39 -2.05 15.50
N THR A 214 11.15 -2.54 15.40
CA THR A 214 10.32 -2.93 16.56
C THR A 214 10.23 -4.45 16.69
N PRO A 215 9.97 -4.99 17.91
CA PRO A 215 9.79 -6.43 18.10
C PRO A 215 8.71 -7.05 17.18
N ALA A 216 7.64 -6.29 16.91
CA ALA A 216 6.55 -6.73 16.03
C ALA A 216 7.03 -6.92 14.59
N PHE A 217 7.62 -5.89 13.98
CA PHE A 217 8.05 -5.95 12.58
C PHE A 217 9.27 -6.86 12.35
N LYS A 218 10.19 -6.95 13.33
CA LYS A 218 11.26 -7.96 13.33
C LYS A 218 10.70 -9.37 13.32
N CYS A 219 9.70 -9.65 14.16
CA CYS A 219 9.04 -10.95 14.20
C CYS A 219 8.34 -11.28 12.87
N LEU A 220 7.71 -10.29 12.22
CA LEU A 220 7.04 -10.46 10.94
C LEU A 220 8.00 -10.58 9.74
N GLY A 221 9.28 -10.26 9.92
CA GLY A 221 10.25 -10.18 8.83
C GLY A 221 9.88 -9.12 7.79
N PHE A 222 9.35 -7.98 8.25
CA PHE A 222 8.79 -6.94 7.38
C PHE A 222 9.50 -5.60 7.55
N SER A 223 9.83 -4.96 6.43
CA SER A 223 10.35 -3.59 6.35
C SER A 223 9.94 -2.96 5.01
N MET A 224 9.70 -1.65 5.00
CA MET A 224 9.55 -0.85 3.78
C MET A 224 10.58 0.29 3.72
N GLU A 225 11.73 0.13 4.38
CA GLU A 225 12.82 1.10 4.37
C GLU A 225 13.13 1.62 2.95
N GLY A 226 13.25 2.95 2.82
CA GLY A 226 13.51 3.64 1.56
C GLY A 226 12.32 3.65 0.58
N GLN A 227 11.16 3.09 0.97
CA GLN A 227 9.96 3.12 0.16
C GLN A 227 9.02 4.25 0.59
N ASN A 228 8.40 4.88 -0.42
CA ASN A 228 7.34 5.86 -0.25
C ASN A 228 6.04 5.16 0.14
N GLN A 229 5.59 5.35 1.39
CA GLN A 229 4.33 4.83 1.90
C GLN A 229 3.24 5.90 1.91
N ARG A 230 2.02 5.49 1.57
CA ARG A 230 0.81 6.34 1.59
C ARG A 230 -0.13 6.00 2.76
N PHE A 231 0.23 4.99 3.52
CA PHE A 231 -0.52 4.51 4.67
C PHE A 231 0.40 4.34 5.87
N GLN A 232 -0.19 4.54 7.03
CA GLN A 232 0.29 4.17 8.33
C GLN A 232 -0.10 2.71 8.61
N TYR A 233 0.85 1.88 9.03
CA TYR A 233 0.64 0.47 9.33
C TYR A 233 0.72 0.17 10.82
N GLU A 234 -0.20 -0.65 11.32
CA GLU A 234 -0.27 -1.09 12.72
C GLU A 234 -0.60 -2.58 12.79
N VAL A 235 -0.04 -3.28 13.77
CA VAL A 235 -0.41 -4.67 14.08
C VAL A 235 -0.93 -4.73 15.49
N ARG A 236 -2.11 -5.31 15.65
CA ARG A 236 -2.71 -5.60 16.96
C ARG A 236 -2.78 -7.10 17.13
N THR A 237 -2.27 -7.60 18.24
CA THR A 237 -2.39 -9.00 18.65
C THR A 237 -3.09 -9.02 20.00
N ASP A 238 -4.14 -9.80 20.13
CA ASP A 238 -4.90 -9.87 21.39
C ASP A 238 -4.07 -10.53 22.50
N PRO A 239 -4.35 -10.23 23.78
CA PRO A 239 -3.59 -10.75 24.91
C PRO A 239 -3.55 -12.29 24.99
N GLY A 240 -4.57 -12.97 24.46
CA GLY A 240 -4.62 -14.43 24.39
C GLY A 240 -3.82 -15.02 23.23
N GLY A 241 -3.24 -14.20 22.35
CA GLY A 241 -2.47 -14.62 21.19
C GLY A 241 -3.28 -15.45 20.18
N LYS A 242 -4.61 -15.34 20.18
CA LYS A 242 -5.49 -16.15 19.33
C LYS A 242 -5.97 -15.43 18.08
N LYS A 243 -6.00 -14.10 18.08
CA LYS A 243 -6.35 -13.29 16.92
C LYS A 243 -5.31 -12.19 16.74
N PHE A 244 -5.37 -11.62 15.55
CA PHE A 244 -4.61 -10.42 15.22
C PHE A 244 -5.39 -9.59 14.20
N THR A 245 -5.08 -8.30 14.16
CA THR A 245 -5.57 -7.36 13.15
C THR A 245 -4.39 -6.56 12.62
N VAL A 246 -4.21 -6.56 11.31
CA VAL A 246 -3.30 -5.65 10.62
C VAL A 246 -4.12 -4.49 10.08
N ILE A 247 -3.69 -3.27 10.32
CA ILE A 247 -4.44 -2.04 10.00
C ILE A 247 -3.57 -1.13 9.13
N ALA A 248 -4.18 -0.54 8.11
CA ALA A 248 -3.61 0.51 7.28
C ALA A 248 -4.51 1.76 7.37
N ARG A 249 -3.95 2.92 7.72
CA ARG A 249 -4.65 4.22 7.77
C ARG A 249 -3.98 5.23 6.85
N GLY A 250 -4.72 5.91 6.01
CA GLY A 250 -4.10 6.85 5.07
C GLY A 250 -5.11 7.74 4.36
N PHE A 251 -4.60 8.50 3.40
CA PHE A 251 -5.37 9.46 2.61
C PHE A 251 -5.33 9.04 1.13
N PRO A 252 -6.36 8.34 0.62
CA PRO A 252 -6.36 7.88 -0.77
C PRO A 252 -6.34 9.02 -1.80
N HIS A 253 -6.72 10.22 -1.40
CA HIS A 253 -6.51 11.44 -2.17
C HIS A 253 -6.01 12.54 -1.24
N LYS A 254 -5.26 13.49 -1.82
CA LYS A 254 -4.68 14.62 -1.08
C LYS A 254 -5.78 15.37 -0.34
N ASN A 255 -5.54 15.67 0.94
CA ASN A 255 -6.48 16.39 1.81
C ASN A 255 -7.86 15.73 1.98
N GLY A 256 -8.00 14.45 1.62
CA GLY A 256 -9.23 13.69 1.81
C GLY A 256 -9.48 13.28 3.26
N PRO A 257 -10.59 12.56 3.52
CA PRO A 257 -10.80 11.89 4.79
C PRO A 257 -9.81 10.73 4.96
N VAL A 258 -9.51 10.40 6.21
CA VAL A 258 -8.76 9.20 6.56
C VAL A 258 -9.57 7.98 6.16
N VAL A 259 -8.93 7.03 5.50
CA VAL A 259 -9.46 5.70 5.22
C VAL A 259 -8.70 4.68 6.06
N GLU A 260 -9.44 3.86 6.80
CA GLU A 260 -8.91 2.70 7.51
C GLU A 260 -9.26 1.41 6.75
N ILE A 261 -8.25 0.58 6.49
CA ILE A 261 -8.40 -0.77 5.93
C ILE A 261 -7.80 -1.74 6.94
N ALA A 262 -8.55 -2.77 7.31
CA ALA A 262 -8.11 -3.76 8.28
C ALA A 262 -8.21 -5.17 7.70
N GLN A 263 -7.27 -6.04 8.08
CA GLN A 263 -7.32 -7.46 7.80
C GLN A 263 -7.19 -8.24 9.12
N VAL A 264 -8.15 -9.11 9.38
CA VAL A 264 -8.25 -9.87 10.64
C VAL A 264 -7.85 -11.32 10.39
N GLY A 265 -7.07 -11.89 11.30
CA GLY A 265 -6.79 -13.31 11.34
C GLY A 265 -7.02 -13.91 12.72
N SER A 266 -7.24 -15.22 12.77
CA SER A 266 -7.42 -15.97 14.01
C SER A 266 -6.84 -17.38 13.91
N ILE A 267 -6.26 -17.86 15.01
CA ILE A 267 -5.84 -19.24 15.17
C ILE A 267 -7.07 -20.11 15.42
N THR A 268 -7.16 -21.19 14.67
CA THR A 268 -8.13 -22.27 14.79
C THR A 268 -7.40 -23.60 14.95
N GLU A 269 -8.15 -24.68 15.16
CA GLU A 269 -7.59 -26.06 15.17
C GLU A 269 -6.89 -26.42 13.86
N LYS A 270 -7.26 -25.79 12.74
CA LYS A 270 -6.71 -26.05 11.40
C LYS A 270 -5.52 -25.13 11.04
N GLY A 271 -5.12 -24.25 11.95
CA GLY A 271 -4.12 -23.21 11.71
C GLY A 271 -4.74 -21.81 11.67
N ILE A 272 -4.05 -20.88 11.00
CA ILE A 272 -4.52 -19.48 10.90
C ILE A 272 -5.56 -19.36 9.79
N GLU A 273 -6.74 -18.87 10.15
CA GLU A 273 -7.75 -18.38 9.22
C GLU A 273 -7.63 -16.86 9.07
N VAL A 274 -7.75 -16.37 7.84
CA VAL A 274 -7.59 -14.94 7.51
C VAL A 274 -8.82 -14.46 6.73
N ALA A 275 -9.45 -13.39 7.21
CA ALA A 275 -10.51 -12.71 6.48
C ALA A 275 -9.94 -11.81 5.37
N PRO A 276 -10.69 -11.54 4.28
CA PRO A 276 -10.27 -10.55 3.29
C PRO A 276 -10.16 -9.15 3.94
N PRO A 277 -9.28 -8.26 3.42
CA PRO A 277 -9.21 -6.87 3.88
C PRO A 277 -10.55 -6.14 3.73
N THR A 278 -10.96 -5.40 4.77
CA THR A 278 -12.19 -4.59 4.77
C THR A 278 -11.88 -3.13 5.06
N LYS A 279 -12.58 -2.24 4.36
CA LYS A 279 -12.58 -0.80 4.64
C LYS A 279 -13.54 -0.52 5.80
N ARG A 280 -13.13 0.32 6.76
CA ARG A 280 -13.88 0.67 7.97
C ARG A 280 -14.27 2.14 7.97
#